data_AF-A0A973HW64-F1
#
_entry.id   AF-A0A973HW64-F1
#
_cell.length_a   1.000
_cell.length_b   1.000
_cell.length_c   1.000
_cell.angle_alpha   90.00
_cell.angle_beta   90.00
_cell.angle_gamma   90.00
#
_symmetry.space_group_name_H-M   'P 1'
#
loop_
_entity.id
_entity.type
_entity.pdbx_description
1 polymer ?
#
loop_
_entity_poly.entity_id
_entity_poly.type
_entity_poly.pdbx_seq_one_letter_code
_entity_poly.pdbx_strand_id
1 'polypeptide(L)'
;MSTVVTFLILYIIPVIAFAGIIGAYMLAYGKSLDSPVIDFSLILVVLGFIISSYMSVKLISQFLSNEIIYWGVFFSILGWILSAIPVAIYFIIFK
;
A
#
# COMPACT_ATOMS: atom_id res chain seq x y z
N MET A 1 -11.53 3.64 -15.81
CA MET A 1 -11.67 2.93 -14.52
C MET A 1 -12.64 3.70 -13.66
N SER A 2 -13.67 3.05 -13.12
CA SER A 2 -14.67 3.73 -12.28
C SER A 2 -14.08 4.08 -10.91
N THR A 3 -14.62 5.11 -10.24
CA THR A 3 -14.19 5.52 -8.90
C THR A 3 -14.28 4.38 -7.88
N VAL A 4 -15.34 3.55 -7.99
CA VAL A 4 -15.52 2.36 -7.14
C VAL A 4 -14.37 1.36 -7.30
N VAL A 5 -13.96 1.07 -8.54
CA VAL A 5 -12.84 0.16 -8.81
C VAL A 5 -11.53 0.73 -8.27
N THR A 6 -11.31 2.04 -8.39
CA THR A 6 -10.11 2.70 -7.82
C THR A 6 -10.07 2.58 -6.30
N PHE A 7 -11.21 2.76 -5.62
CA PHE A 7 -11.27 2.52 -4.17
C PHE A 7 -10.97 1.06 -3.83
N LEU A 8 -11.61 0.11 -4.50
CA LEU A 8 -11.34 -1.31 -4.24
C LEU A 8 -9.86 -1.66 -4.35
N ILE A 9 -9.18 -1.18 -5.39
CA ILE A 9 -7.74 -1.40 -5.57
C ILE A 9 -6.96 -0.71 -4.44
N LEU A 10 -7.30 0.53 -4.11
CA LEU A 10 -6.62 1.30 -3.05
C LEU A 10 -6.62 0.56 -1.71
N TYR A 11 -7.73 -0.09 -1.35
CA TYR A 11 -7.88 -0.82 -0.10
C TYR A 11 -7.39 -2.28 -0.16
N ILE A 12 -7.26 -2.88 -1.35
CA ILE A 12 -6.68 -4.22 -1.54
C ILE A 12 -5.15 -4.20 -1.41
N ILE A 13 -4.48 -3.15 -1.91
CA ILE A 13 -3.02 -3.00 -1.85
C ILE A 13 -2.46 -3.25 -0.43
N PRO A 14 -2.95 -2.58 0.63
CA PRO A 14 -2.41 -2.79 1.98
C PRO A 14 -2.60 -4.23 2.48
N VAL A 15 -3.71 -4.89 2.15
CA VAL A 15 -3.98 -6.28 2.56
C VAL A 15 -2.97 -7.23 1.92
N ILE A 16 -2.73 -7.08 0.62
CA ILE A 16 -1.75 -7.92 -0.10
C ILE A 16 -0.33 -7.64 0.41
N ALA A 17 0.03 -6.37 0.61
CA ALA A 17 1.34 -5.99 1.13
C ALA A 17 1.58 -6.60 2.52
N PHE A 18 0.58 -6.55 3.41
CA PHE A 18 0.66 -7.13 4.74
C PHE A 18 0.81 -8.65 4.71
N ALA A 19 0.02 -9.35 3.88
CA ALA A 19 0.16 -10.79 3.69
C ALA A 19 1.55 -11.17 3.14
N GLY A 20 2.08 -10.37 2.20
CA GLY A 20 3.42 -10.52 1.65
C GLY A 20 4.52 -10.39 2.71
N ILE A 21 4.42 -9.40 3.60
CA ILE A 21 5.34 -9.23 4.73
C ILE A 21 5.35 -10.46 5.64
N ILE A 22 4.18 -10.95 6.04
CA ILE A 22 4.07 -12.12 6.91
C ILE A 22 4.68 -13.35 6.23
N GLY A 23 4.37 -13.57 4.95
CA GLY A 23 4.92 -14.68 4.18
C GLY A 23 6.46 -14.61 4.08
N ALA A 24 6.99 -13.42 3.75
CA ALA A 24 8.44 -13.20 3.70
C ALA A 24 9.10 -13.43 5.06
N TYR A 25 8.47 -12.96 6.15
CA TYR A 25 8.97 -13.15 7.51
C TYR A 25 9.01 -14.62 7.90
N MET A 26 7.93 -15.37 7.66
CA MET A 26 7.89 -16.81 7.95
C MET A 26 8.95 -17.59 7.17
N LEU A 27 9.21 -17.22 5.91
CA LEU A 27 10.24 -17.86 5.09
C LEU A 27 11.67 -17.52 5.53
N ALA A 28 11.86 -16.30 6.02
CA ALA A 28 13.14 -15.78 6.48
C ALA A 28 13.47 -16.16 7.93
N TYR A 29 12.46 -16.52 8.73
CA TYR A 29 12.62 -16.74 10.17
C TYR A 29 13.70 -17.78 10.47
N GLY A 30 14.78 -17.35 11.16
CA GLY A 30 15.93 -18.18 11.49
C GLY A 30 17.02 -18.28 10.42
N LYS A 31 16.91 -17.58 9.28
CA LYS A 31 17.93 -17.49 8.21
C LYS A 31 18.56 -16.09 8.18
N SER A 32 19.71 -15.95 7.49
CA SER A 32 20.31 -14.63 7.27
C SER A 32 19.41 -13.76 6.40
N LEU A 33 19.32 -12.48 6.75
CA LEU A 33 18.46 -11.49 6.11
C LEU A 33 18.92 -11.08 4.69
N ASP A 34 20.11 -11.50 4.26
CA ASP A 34 20.62 -11.37 2.89
C ASP A 34 19.96 -12.40 1.95
N SER A 35 18.62 -12.41 1.90
CA SER A 35 17.86 -13.28 1.02
C SER A 35 17.26 -12.47 -0.12
N PRO A 36 17.53 -12.82 -1.40
CA PRO A 36 16.91 -12.16 -2.56
C PRO A 36 15.37 -12.14 -2.53
N VAL A 37 14.76 -13.06 -1.78
CA VAL A 37 13.30 -13.15 -1.59
C VAL A 37 12.76 -12.01 -0.74
N ILE A 38 13.52 -11.60 0.28
CA ILE A 38 13.19 -10.48 1.16
C ILE A 38 13.29 -9.19 0.32
N ASP A 39 14.41 -8.96 -0.36
CA ASP A 39 14.59 -7.78 -1.22
C ASP A 39 13.48 -7.63 -2.28
N PHE A 40 13.11 -8.73 -2.93
CA PHE A 40 12.02 -8.72 -3.90
C PHE A 40 10.66 -8.38 -3.25
N SER A 41 10.41 -8.91 -2.05
CA SER A 41 9.19 -8.61 -1.29
C SER A 41 9.12 -7.12 -0.90
N LEU A 42 10.24 -6.53 -0.49
CA LEU A 42 10.33 -5.09 -0.23
C LEU A 42 9.99 -4.27 -1.47
N ILE A 43 10.56 -4.62 -2.62
CA ILE A 43 10.31 -3.93 -3.89
C ILE A 43 8.81 -3.95 -4.21
N LEU A 44 8.14 -5.10 -4.07
CA LEU A 44 6.70 -5.21 -4.30
C LEU A 44 5.88 -4.34 -3.34
N VAL A 45 6.24 -4.32 -2.06
CA VAL A 45 5.56 -3.50 -1.04
C VAL A 45 5.72 -2.00 -1.36
N VAL A 46 6.93 -1.56 -1.73
CA VAL A 46 7.21 -0.17 -2.11
C VAL A 46 6.50 0.22 -3.41
N LEU A 47 6.51 -0.65 -4.43
CA LEU A 47 5.79 -0.40 -5.68
C LEU A 47 4.27 -0.31 -5.44
N GLY A 48 3.71 -1.18 -4.61
CA GLY A 48 2.31 -1.12 -4.20
C GLY A 48 1.96 0.21 -3.54
N PHE A 49 2.83 0.71 -2.65
CA PHE A 49 2.68 2.01 -2.01
C PHE A 49 2.73 3.19 -3.01
N ILE A 50 3.64 3.14 -3.99
CA ILE A 50 3.72 4.16 -5.04
C ILE A 50 2.44 4.19 -5.87
N ILE A 51 1.92 3.02 -6.26
CA ILE A 51 0.66 2.91 -7.02
C ILE A 51 -0.51 3.45 -6.19
N SER A 52 -0.60 3.10 -4.91
CA SER A 52 -1.59 3.61 -3.97
C SER A 52 -1.53 5.13 -3.83
N SER A 53 -0.33 5.70 -3.78
CA SER A 53 -0.09 7.15 -3.73
C SER A 53 -0.60 7.84 -4.98
N TYR A 54 -0.27 7.31 -6.16
CA TYR A 54 -0.75 7.85 -7.43
C TYR A 54 -2.29 7.81 -7.53
N MET A 55 -2.91 6.70 -7.14
CA MET A 55 -4.37 6.56 -7.14
C MET A 55 -5.04 7.54 -6.19
N SER A 56 -4.46 7.75 -5.01
CA SER A 56 -5.00 8.68 -4.01
C SER A 56 -4.95 10.12 -4.49
N VAL A 57 -3.84 10.57 -5.07
CA VAL A 57 -3.73 11.92 -5.66
C VAL A 57 -4.77 12.11 -6.77
N LYS A 58 -4.95 11.10 -7.62
CA LYS A 58 -5.94 11.15 -8.71
C LYS A 58 -7.37 11.27 -8.18
N LEU A 59 -7.74 10.47 -7.18
CA LEU A 59 -9.07 10.52 -6.55
C LEU A 59 -9.32 11.86 -5.86
N ILE A 60 -8.35 12.35 -5.08
CA ILE A 60 -8.45 13.64 -4.39
C ILE A 60 -8.66 14.76 -5.40
N SER A 61 -7.87 14.79 -6.48
CA SER A 61 -8.02 15.79 -7.55
C SER A 61 -9.42 15.75 -8.18
N GLN A 62 -9.94 14.55 -8.45
CA GLN A 62 -11.28 14.36 -9.01
C GLN A 62 -12.39 14.85 -8.06
N PHE A 63 -12.27 14.57 -6.76
CA PHE A 63 -13.24 15.05 -5.76
C PHE A 63 -13.13 16.54 -5.46
N LEU A 64 -11.98 17.16 -5.72
CA LEU A 64 -11.84 18.61 -5.61
C LEU A 64 -12.37 19.34 -6.86
N SER A 65 -12.29 18.72 -8.05
CA SER A 65 -12.77 19.36 -9.29
C SER A 65 -14.28 19.26 -9.50
N ASN A 66 -14.93 18.19 -9.03
CA ASN A 66 -16.33 17.86 -9.35
C ASN A 66 -17.30 18.18 -8.21
N GLU A 67 -17.08 19.29 -7.49
CA GLU A 67 -17.72 19.64 -6.21
C GLU A 67 -17.02 18.97 -5.03
N ILE A 68 -16.65 19.73 -4.01
CA ILE A 68 -15.83 19.27 -2.87
C ILE A 68 -16.56 18.16 -2.09
N ILE A 69 -16.35 16.89 -2.47
CA ILE A 69 -16.92 15.73 -1.79
C ILE A 69 -15.95 15.31 -0.67
N TYR A 70 -16.14 15.89 0.52
CA TYR A 70 -15.28 15.66 1.70
C TYR A 70 -15.11 14.18 2.06
N TRP A 71 -16.17 13.38 1.95
CA TRP A 71 -16.09 11.94 2.22
C TRP A 71 -15.17 11.21 1.24
N GLY A 72 -15.21 11.57 -0.04
CA GLY A 72 -14.35 10.96 -1.07
C GLY A 72 -12.87 11.27 -0.83
N VAL A 73 -12.56 12.51 -0.46
CA VAL A 73 -11.22 12.94 -0.06
C VAL A 73 -10.76 12.18 1.19
N PHE A 74 -11.60 12.11 2.22
CA PHE A 74 -11.31 11.40 3.47
C PHE A 74 -10.98 9.92 3.22
N PHE A 75 -11.83 9.20 2.46
CA PHE A 75 -11.58 7.79 2.13
C PHE A 75 -10.34 7.57 1.26
N SER A 76 -9.97 8.55 0.42
CA SER A 76 -8.75 8.46 -0.38
C SER A 76 -7.50 8.57 0.51
N ILE A 77 -7.51 9.52 1.45
CA ILE A 77 -6.42 9.69 2.43
C ILE A 77 -6.32 8.47 3.35
N LEU A 78 -7.45 7.95 3.83
CA LEU A 78 -7.47 6.79 4.71
C LEU A 78 -6.89 5.55 4.03
N GLY A 79 -7.27 5.29 2.77
CA GLY A 79 -6.70 4.19 1.99
C GLY A 79 -5.19 4.34 1.75
N TRP A 80 -4.70 5.56 1.55
CA TRP A 80 -3.27 5.84 1.44
C TRP A 80 -2.51 5.60 2.76
N ILE A 81 -3.06 6.05 3.90
CA ILE A 81 -2.45 5.81 5.21
C ILE A 81 -2.35 4.31 5.48
N LEU A 82 -3.40 3.55 5.14
CA LEU A 82 -3.39 2.09 5.28
C LEU A 82 -2.27 1.44 4.47
N SER A 83 -1.93 1.93 3.27
CA SER A 83 -0.83 1.38 2.47
C SER A 83 0.55 1.77 2.98
N ALA A 84 0.68 2.86 3.73
CA ALA A 84 1.93 3.24 4.39
C ALA A 84 2.29 2.31 5.57
N ILE A 85 1.29 1.75 6.26
CA ILE A 85 1.50 0.89 7.44
C ILE A 85 2.34 -0.36 7.11
N PRO A 86 2.01 -1.18 6.09
CA PRO A 86 2.84 -2.31 5.68
C PRO A 86 4.29 -1.91 5.37
N VAL A 87 4.52 -0.78 4.69
CA VAL A 87 5.87 -0.29 4.38
C VAL A 87 6.65 -0.02 5.67
N ALA A 88 6.04 0.68 6.63
CA ALA A 88 6.67 0.98 7.91
C ALA A 88 6.99 -0.30 8.70
N ILE A 89 6.04 -1.25 8.76
CA ILE A 89 6.24 -2.53 9.45
C ILE A 89 7.36 -3.33 8.80
N TYR A 90 7.42 -3.38 7.46
CA TYR A 90 8.50 -4.05 6.75
C TYR A 90 9.86 -3.50 7.20
N PHE A 91 10.02 -2.18 7.19
CA PHE A 91 11.26 -1.52 7.62
C PHE A 91 11.58 -1.68 9.10
N ILE A 92 10.63 -2.01 9.96
CA ILE A 92 10.90 -2.29 11.39
C ILE A 92 11.40 -3.73 11.56
N ILE A 93 10.85 -4.67 10.79
CA ILE A 93 11.16 -6.10 10.91
C ILE A 93 12.50 -6.46 10.25
N PHE A 94 12.82 -5.85 9.11
CA PHE A 94 13.90 -6.28 8.22
C PHE A 94 15.02 -5.24 8.04
N LYS A 95 15.12 -4.25 8.94
CA LYS A 95 16.19 -3.24 8.92
C LYS A 95 17.19 -3.47 10.05
#